data_AF-A0A935LX22-F1
#
_entry.id   AF-A0A935LX22-F1
#
_cell.length_a   1.000
_cell.length_b   1.000
_cell.length_c   1.000
_cell.angle_alpha   90.00
_cell.angle_beta   90.00
_cell.angle_gamma   90.00
#
_symmetry.space_group_name_H-M   'P 1'
#
loop_
_entity.id
_entity.type
_entity.pdbx_description
1 polymer ?
#
loop_
_entity_poly.entity_id
_entity_poly.type
_entity_poly.pdbx_seq_one_letter_code
_entity_poly.pdbx_strand_id
1 'polypeptide(L)'
;MLDFELSDRQVEARYKDPESGQHHAFADNFTCDSIDFGQLMIDEPSVRLDQAILQRIRRDILVTGAEVIVIDNISYLTMQTASDTQAALELMKSLVALKREMGTSVLVLAHTPKIPQSRPISINDLAGSKHLANFADSVSGLGRSVVGTDVIYWKQVKASRSGEFVYDADNILVMHRGRVTILPRLHV
;
A
#
# COMPACT_ATOMS: atom_id res chain seq x y z
N MET A 1 -3.98 8.48 1.52
CA MET A 1 -3.89 7.23 0.75
C MET A 1 -4.01 7.58 -0.71
N LEU A 2 -3.14 7.01 -1.53
CA LEU A 2 -3.17 7.11 -2.98
C LEU A 2 -3.59 5.73 -3.50
N ASP A 3 -4.82 5.66 -4.01
CA ASP A 3 -5.38 4.44 -4.61
C ASP A 3 -5.28 4.56 -6.13
N PHE A 4 -4.57 3.62 -6.72
CA PHE A 4 -4.29 3.50 -8.15
C PHE A 4 -4.97 2.28 -8.77
N GLU A 5 -5.66 1.46 -7.96
CA GLU A 5 -6.28 0.22 -8.42
C GLU A 5 -7.80 0.38 -8.60
N LEU A 6 -8.44 1.18 -7.74
CA LEU A 6 -9.89 1.31 -7.69
C LEU A 6 -10.35 2.69 -8.16
N SER A 7 -11.48 2.70 -8.87
CA SER A 7 -12.24 3.93 -9.12
C SER A 7 -12.95 4.42 -7.85
N ASP A 8 -13.30 5.71 -7.79
CA ASP A 8 -14.04 6.30 -6.67
C ASP A 8 -15.31 5.50 -6.30
N ARG A 9 -16.05 5.00 -7.30
CA ARG A 9 -17.25 4.17 -7.06
C ARG A 9 -16.91 2.81 -6.43
N GLN A 10 -15.78 2.21 -6.79
CA GLN A 10 -15.33 0.94 -6.20
C GLN A 10 -14.82 1.14 -4.77
N VAL A 11 -14.14 2.26 -4.50
CA VAL A 11 -13.76 2.66 -3.14
C VAL A 11 -15.00 2.90 -2.29
N GLU A 12 -15.95 3.70 -2.78
CA GLU A 12 -17.22 3.97 -2.10
C GLU A 12 -17.97 2.68 -1.77
N ALA A 13 -18.13 1.78 -2.75
CA ALA A 13 -18.79 0.49 -2.56
C ALA A 13 -18.09 -0.41 -1.53
N ARG A 14 -16.76 -0.31 -1.41
CA ARG A 14 -15.97 -1.09 -0.44
C ARG A 14 -16.18 -0.62 1.00
N TYR A 15 -16.43 0.67 1.18
CA TYR A 15 -16.61 1.31 2.49
C TYR A 15 -18.06 1.70 2.76
N LYS A 16 -19.00 1.10 2.05
CA LYS A 16 -20.43 1.21 2.27
C LYS A 16 -20.96 -0.10 2.83
N ASP A 17 -21.64 -0.02 3.95
CA ASP A 17 -22.34 -1.15 4.53
C ASP A 17 -23.47 -1.58 3.57
N PRO A 18 -23.48 -2.84 3.08
CA PRO A 18 -24.42 -3.26 2.06
C PRO A 18 -25.86 -3.44 2.56
N GLU A 19 -26.06 -3.59 3.88
CA GLU A 19 -27.38 -3.80 4.48
C GLU A 19 -28.04 -2.47 4.84
N SER A 20 -27.30 -1.61 5.55
CA SER A 20 -27.79 -0.31 5.98
C SER A 20 -27.60 0.80 4.94
N GLY A 21 -26.71 0.59 3.96
CA GLY A 21 -26.30 1.64 3.02
C GLY A 21 -25.45 2.74 3.65
N GLN A 22 -25.06 2.61 4.92
CA GLN A 22 -24.28 3.62 5.62
C GLN A 22 -22.82 3.61 5.16
N HIS A 23 -22.24 4.80 5.00
CA HIS A 23 -20.81 4.94 4.68
C HIS A 23 -19.97 4.84 5.94
N HIS A 24 -18.81 4.20 5.83
CA HIS A 24 -17.81 4.15 6.89
C HIS A 24 -17.34 5.57 7.21
N ALA A 25 -17.41 5.94 8.49
CA ALA A 25 -16.92 7.22 8.98
C ALA A 25 -15.41 7.14 9.21
N PHE A 26 -14.64 7.56 8.21
CA PHE A 26 -13.20 7.74 8.36
C PHE A 26 -12.88 8.90 9.31
N ALA A 27 -11.67 8.90 9.87
CA ALA A 27 -11.18 10.03 10.64
C ALA A 27 -10.99 11.26 9.73
N ASP A 28 -11.17 12.46 10.28
CA ASP A 28 -11.10 13.72 9.52
C ASP A 28 -9.71 13.97 8.89
N ASN A 29 -8.67 13.35 9.44
CA ASN A 29 -7.30 13.42 8.94
C ASN A 29 -6.96 12.31 7.92
N PHE A 30 -7.94 11.52 7.50
CA PHE A 30 -7.78 10.54 6.43
C PHE A 30 -8.23 11.13 5.10
N THR A 31 -7.29 11.28 4.18
CA THR A 31 -7.57 11.65 2.80
C THR A 31 -7.28 10.47 1.89
N CYS A 32 -8.21 10.14 0.99
CA CYS A 32 -8.01 9.17 -0.08
C CYS A 32 -8.12 9.90 -1.41
N ASP A 33 -7.11 9.75 -2.27
CA ASP A 33 -7.03 10.44 -3.55
C ASP A 33 -6.55 9.47 -4.63
N SER A 34 -6.87 9.78 -5.89
CA SER A 34 -6.36 9.10 -7.07
C SER A 34 -5.63 10.11 -7.95
N ILE A 35 -4.66 9.65 -8.74
CA ILE A 35 -3.92 10.53 -9.66
C ILE A 35 -4.37 10.22 -11.08
N ASP A 36 -5.05 11.19 -11.71
CA ASP A 36 -5.28 11.19 -13.15
C ASP A 36 -3.95 11.48 -13.87
N PHE A 37 -3.34 10.44 -14.44
CA PHE A 37 -2.09 10.56 -15.17
C PHE A 37 -2.22 11.35 -16.47
N GLY A 38 -3.38 11.29 -17.12
CA GLY A 38 -3.63 12.06 -18.34
C GLY A 38 -3.60 13.55 -18.02
N GLN A 39 -4.35 13.95 -16.99
CA GLN A 39 -4.37 15.33 -16.52
C GLN A 39 -3.00 15.76 -15.99
N LEU A 40 -2.32 14.92 -15.22
CA LEU A 40 -0.99 15.22 -14.68
C LEU A 40 0.03 15.49 -15.79
N MET A 41 -0.01 14.73 -16.89
CA MET A 41 0.88 14.96 -18.04
C MET A 41 0.47 16.17 -18.88
N ILE A 42 -0.79 16.60 -18.84
CA ILE A 42 -1.23 17.87 -19.44
C ILE A 42 -0.71 19.05 -18.62
N ASP A 43 -0.77 18.94 -17.29
CA ASP A 43 -0.30 19.97 -16.37
C ASP A 43 1.23 20.10 -16.39
N GLU A 44 1.94 18.97 -16.57
CA GLU A 44 3.40 18.87 -16.57
C GLU A 44 3.96 18.24 -17.86
N PRO A 45 3.79 18.86 -19.05
CA PRO A 45 4.02 18.21 -20.35
C PRO A 45 5.49 17.92 -20.66
N SER A 46 6.42 18.55 -19.94
CA SER A 46 7.87 18.37 -20.10
C SER A 46 8.50 17.50 -19.01
N VAL A 47 7.72 17.04 -18.05
CA VAL A 47 8.19 16.23 -16.93
C VAL A 47 7.91 14.76 -17.22
N ARG A 48 8.85 13.88 -16.87
CA ARG A 48 8.59 12.45 -16.97
C ARG A 48 7.51 12.04 -15.96
N LEU A 49 6.61 11.14 -16.33
CA LEU A 49 5.48 10.71 -15.49
C LEU A 49 5.90 10.32 -14.06
N ASP A 50 6.99 9.56 -13.90
CA ASP A 50 7.49 9.16 -12.58
C ASP A 50 7.89 10.36 -11.71
N GLN A 51 8.50 11.38 -12.30
CA GLN A 51 8.84 12.62 -11.60
C GLN A 51 7.59 13.46 -11.29
N ALA A 52 6.65 13.55 -12.24
CA ALA A 52 5.40 14.28 -12.04
C ALA A 52 4.58 13.65 -10.90
N ILE A 53 4.52 12.32 -10.82
CA ILE A 53 3.86 11.62 -9.72
C ILE A 53 4.55 11.95 -8.39
N LEU A 54 5.88 11.86 -8.30
CA LEU A 54 6.61 12.19 -7.07
C LEU A 54 6.40 13.65 -6.64
N GLN A 55 6.35 14.58 -7.59
CA GLN A 55 6.04 15.99 -7.31
C GLN A 55 4.61 16.16 -6.80
N ARG A 56 3.63 15.46 -7.40
CA ARG A 56 2.25 15.43 -6.92
C ARG A 56 2.17 14.91 -5.48
N ILE A 57 2.80 13.76 -5.19
CA ILE A 57 2.84 13.20 -3.83
C ILE A 57 3.45 14.22 -2.85
N ARG A 58 4.58 14.85 -3.22
CA ARG A 58 5.20 15.89 -2.38
C ARG A 58 4.23 17.03 -2.07
N ARG A 59 3.53 17.53 -3.08
CA ARG A 59 2.53 18.60 -2.90
C ARG A 59 1.41 18.16 -1.97
N ASP A 60 0.91 16.94 -2.14
CA ASP A 60 -0.18 16.42 -1.32
C ASP A 60 0.24 16.28 0.15
N ILE A 61 1.48 15.86 0.44
CA ILE A 61 2.03 15.88 1.81
C ILE A 61 2.03 17.30 2.38
N LEU A 62 2.53 18.29 1.61
CA LEU A 62 2.63 19.68 2.08
C LEU A 62 1.27 20.30 2.36
N VAL A 63 0.28 20.02 1.52
CA VAL A 63 -1.09 20.56 1.65
C VAL A 63 -1.82 19.92 2.82
N THR A 64 -1.68 18.59 2.99
CA THR A 64 -2.41 17.84 4.01
C THR A 64 -1.71 17.81 5.36
N GLY A 65 -0.40 18.06 5.41
CA GLY A 65 0.42 17.82 6.59
C GLY A 65 0.56 16.32 6.93
N ALA A 66 0.38 15.44 5.95
CA ALA A 66 0.34 13.99 6.20
C ALA A 66 1.67 13.45 6.75
N GLU A 67 1.62 12.85 7.94
CA GLU A 67 2.76 12.14 8.55
C GLU A 67 2.94 10.73 7.96
N VAL A 68 1.86 10.17 7.40
CA VAL A 68 1.83 8.82 6.81
C VAL A 68 1.20 8.86 5.43
N ILE A 69 1.88 8.27 4.46
CA ILE A 69 1.40 8.09 3.08
C ILE A 69 1.22 6.60 2.84
N VAL A 70 0.09 6.24 2.26
CA VAL A 70 -0.20 4.88 1.79
C VAL A 70 -0.29 4.92 0.28
N ILE A 71 0.45 4.05 -0.41
CA ILE A 71 0.45 3.90 -1.87
C ILE A 71 -0.07 2.51 -2.22
N ASP A 72 -1.20 2.43 -2.91
CA ASP A 72 -1.85 1.19 -3.33
C ASP A 72 -2.12 1.19 -4.84
N ASN A 73 -1.43 0.45 -5.70
CA ASN A 73 -0.27 -0.40 -5.48
C ASN A 73 0.92 0.12 -6.32
N ILE A 74 2.15 -0.09 -5.83
CA ILE A 74 3.40 0.24 -6.51
C ILE A 74 3.49 -0.22 -7.97
N SER A 75 2.84 -1.32 -8.36
CA SER A 75 2.89 -1.84 -9.73
C SER A 75 2.47 -0.79 -10.76
N TYR A 76 1.45 0.01 -10.45
CA TYR A 76 0.93 1.05 -11.36
C TYR A 76 1.97 2.13 -11.66
N LEU A 77 2.83 2.43 -10.69
CA LEU A 77 3.92 3.40 -10.82
C LEU A 77 5.11 2.89 -11.64
N THR A 78 5.12 1.59 -11.99
CA THR A 78 6.24 0.93 -12.69
C THR A 78 5.92 0.49 -14.12
N MET A 79 4.65 0.56 -14.53
CA MET A 79 4.09 0.01 -15.78
C MET A 79 4.61 0.63 -17.10
N GLN A 80 5.40 1.70 -17.09
CA GLN A 80 5.77 2.43 -18.33
C GLN A 80 7.22 2.26 -18.80
N THR A 81 8.01 1.38 -18.19
CA THR A 81 9.41 1.17 -18.62
C THR A 81 9.63 -0.23 -19.17
N ALA A 82 10.51 -0.36 -20.17
CA ALA A 82 10.83 -1.63 -20.83
C ALA A 82 11.46 -2.70 -19.91
N SER A 83 11.79 -2.35 -18.66
CA SER A 83 12.26 -3.27 -17.62
C SER A 83 11.60 -2.92 -16.29
N ASP A 84 10.49 -3.60 -15.98
CA ASP A 84 9.68 -3.42 -14.75
C ASP A 84 10.53 -3.40 -13.47
N THR A 85 11.65 -4.14 -13.45
CA THR A 85 12.54 -4.20 -12.29
C THR A 85 13.32 -2.89 -12.08
N GLN A 86 13.88 -2.29 -13.13
CA GLN A 86 14.69 -1.07 -12.97
C GLN A 86 13.83 0.13 -12.58
N ALA A 87 12.62 0.28 -13.14
CA ALA A 87 11.70 1.33 -12.72
C ALA A 87 11.27 1.18 -11.27
N ALA A 88 10.94 -0.03 -10.83
CA ALA A 88 10.56 -0.28 -9.45
C ALA A 88 11.69 0.10 -8.47
N LEU A 89 12.96 -0.15 -8.85
CA LEU A 89 14.12 0.25 -8.05
C LEU A 89 14.28 1.77 -7.95
N GLU A 90 14.19 2.49 -9.06
CA GLU A 90 14.30 3.96 -9.07
C GLU A 90 13.15 4.63 -8.32
N LEU A 91 11.94 4.07 -8.43
CA LEU A 91 10.79 4.52 -7.66
C LEU A 91 11.02 4.33 -6.16
N MET A 92 11.45 3.13 -5.72
CA MET A 92 11.73 2.87 -4.31
C MET A 92 12.81 3.80 -3.76
N LYS A 93 13.87 4.07 -4.52
CA LYS A 93 14.89 5.07 -4.14
C LYS A 93 14.29 6.45 -3.96
N SER A 94 13.42 6.86 -4.88
CA SER A 94 12.76 8.16 -4.84
C SER A 94 11.80 8.29 -3.66
N LEU A 95 11.06 7.23 -3.33
CA LEU A 95 10.20 7.18 -2.15
C LEU A 95 11.02 7.23 -0.85
N VAL A 96 12.17 6.54 -0.79
CA VAL A 96 13.09 6.62 0.35
C VAL A 96 13.64 8.04 0.51
N ALA A 97 13.99 8.72 -0.59
CA ALA A 97 14.43 10.10 -0.56
C ALA A 97 13.31 11.03 -0.07
N LEU A 98 12.10 10.90 -0.61
CA LEU A 98 10.93 11.69 -0.23
C LEU A 98 10.58 11.52 1.26
N LYS A 99 10.56 10.28 1.76
CA LYS A 99 10.38 9.98 3.19
C LYS A 99 11.37 10.78 4.06
N ARG A 100 12.64 10.81 3.68
CA ARG A 100 13.70 11.48 4.46
C ARG A 100 13.59 12.99 4.37
N GLU A 101 13.34 13.51 3.18
CA GLU A 101 13.15 14.94 2.91
C GLU A 101 11.97 15.51 3.72
N MET A 102 10.86 14.78 3.72
CA MET A 102 9.59 15.26 4.29
C MET A 102 9.36 14.83 5.74
N GLY A 103 10.19 13.92 6.29
CA GLY A 103 9.99 13.37 7.63
C GLY A 103 8.75 12.47 7.74
N THR A 104 8.30 11.89 6.63
CA THR A 104 7.05 11.10 6.57
C THR A 104 7.30 9.60 6.56
N SER A 105 6.32 8.83 7.04
CA SER A 105 6.27 7.39 6.86
C SER A 105 5.57 7.03 5.56
N VAL A 106 6.14 6.09 4.80
CA VAL A 106 5.57 5.63 3.53
C VAL A 106 5.29 4.14 3.62
N LEU A 107 4.01 3.79 3.55
CA LEU A 107 3.53 2.42 3.40
C LEU A 107 3.23 2.17 1.93
N VAL A 108 3.83 1.13 1.36
CA VAL A 108 3.64 0.76 -0.03
C VAL A 108 3.04 -0.63 -0.11
N LEU A 109 1.90 -0.76 -0.79
CA LEU A 109 1.28 -2.04 -1.08
C LEU A 109 1.79 -2.55 -2.42
N ALA A 110 2.11 -3.84 -2.43
CA ALA A 110 2.67 -4.55 -3.56
C ALA A 110 1.97 -5.89 -3.72
N HIS A 111 1.54 -6.23 -4.94
CA HIS A 111 1.02 -7.56 -5.20
C HIS A 111 2.14 -8.61 -5.11
N THR A 112 1.79 -9.76 -4.53
CA THR A 112 2.60 -10.97 -4.64
C THR A 112 2.18 -11.74 -5.90
N PRO A 113 3.08 -12.43 -6.60
CA PRO A 113 2.69 -13.47 -7.55
C PRO A 113 1.80 -14.51 -6.87
N LYS A 114 1.16 -15.40 -7.63
CA LYS A 114 0.29 -16.43 -7.05
C LYS A 114 1.11 -17.42 -6.21
N ILE A 115 0.99 -17.34 -4.89
CA ILE A 115 1.66 -18.22 -3.92
C ILE A 115 0.76 -19.45 -3.64
N PRO A 116 1.29 -20.69 -3.69
CA PRO A 116 0.57 -21.87 -3.22
C PRO A 116 0.20 -21.72 -1.73
N GLN A 117 -1.04 -22.06 -1.36
CA GLN A 117 -1.55 -21.89 0.01
C GLN A 117 -0.76 -22.71 1.05
N SER A 118 -0.15 -23.82 0.63
CA SER A 118 0.69 -24.65 1.48
C SER A 118 2.08 -24.05 1.76
N ARG A 119 2.47 -22.98 1.06
CA ARG A 119 3.79 -22.36 1.22
C ARG A 119 3.66 -21.05 2.00
N PRO A 120 4.36 -20.91 3.15
CA PRO A 120 4.40 -19.66 3.89
C PRO A 120 4.97 -18.51 3.06
N ILE A 121 4.46 -17.28 3.28
CA ILE A 121 5.03 -16.07 2.70
C ILE A 121 6.46 -15.85 3.21
N SER A 122 7.31 -15.42 2.29
CA SER A 122 8.70 -15.07 2.47
C SER A 122 9.04 -13.75 1.76
N ILE A 123 10.21 -13.19 2.05
CA ILE A 123 10.71 -11.99 1.38
C ILE A 123 10.88 -12.16 -0.15
N ASN A 124 10.97 -13.40 -0.63
CA ASN A 124 11.12 -13.72 -2.05
C ASN A 124 9.80 -13.64 -2.82
N ASP A 125 8.67 -13.46 -2.12
CA ASP A 125 7.34 -13.45 -2.71
C ASP A 125 6.88 -12.06 -3.17
N LEU A 126 7.71 -11.03 -2.98
CA LEU A 126 7.45 -9.70 -3.51
C LEU A 126 7.64 -9.71 -5.05
N ALA A 127 6.59 -9.33 -5.80
CA ALA A 127 6.72 -9.17 -7.25
C ALA A 127 7.76 -8.09 -7.58
N GLY A 128 8.62 -8.34 -8.57
CA GLY A 128 9.64 -7.36 -8.98
C GLY A 128 10.99 -7.43 -8.25
N SER A 129 11.30 -8.58 -7.63
CA SER A 129 12.60 -9.01 -7.09
C SER A 129 12.92 -8.66 -5.63
N LYS A 130 13.78 -9.50 -5.03
CA LYS A 130 14.42 -9.30 -3.71
C LYS A 130 15.03 -7.91 -3.55
N HIS A 131 15.36 -7.22 -4.65
CA HIS A 131 15.96 -5.90 -4.61
C HIS A 131 15.01 -4.82 -4.08
N LEU A 132 13.69 -4.89 -4.32
CA LEU A 132 12.74 -3.91 -3.77
C LEU A 132 12.66 -3.99 -2.24
N ALA A 133 12.63 -5.21 -1.71
CA ALA A 133 12.64 -5.45 -0.27
C ALA A 133 13.90 -4.92 0.41
N ASN A 134 15.02 -4.73 -0.32
CA ASN A 134 16.24 -4.15 0.25
C ASN A 134 16.10 -2.66 0.59
N PHE A 135 15.26 -1.92 -0.14
CA PHE A 135 15.04 -0.49 0.08
C PHE A 135 14.04 -0.19 1.20
N ALA A 136 13.07 -1.08 1.42
CA ALA A 136 12.12 -0.93 2.51
C ALA A 136 12.83 -1.14 3.86
N ASP A 137 12.50 -0.34 4.88
CA ASP A 137 13.05 -0.57 6.23
C ASP A 137 12.52 -1.88 6.81
N SER A 138 11.22 -2.13 6.66
CA SER A 138 10.53 -3.36 7.07
C SER A 138 9.61 -3.86 5.97
N VAL A 139 9.36 -5.16 5.93
CA VAL A 139 8.45 -5.81 4.98
C VAL A 139 7.61 -6.83 5.72
N SER A 140 6.29 -6.77 5.49
CA SER A 140 5.34 -7.77 5.96
C SER A 140 4.46 -8.24 4.82
N GLY A 141 3.90 -9.44 4.95
CA GLY A 141 3.00 -10.02 3.96
C GLY A 141 1.74 -10.60 4.59
N LEU A 142 0.66 -10.55 3.82
CA LEU A 142 -0.64 -11.13 4.14
C LEU A 142 -0.83 -12.44 3.37
N GLY A 143 -0.80 -13.57 4.07
CA GLY A 143 -0.98 -14.90 3.49
C GLY A 143 -2.35 -15.49 3.79
N ARG A 144 -2.77 -16.46 2.97
CA ARG A 144 -3.99 -17.24 3.22
C ARG A 144 -3.66 -18.44 4.11
N SER A 145 -4.48 -18.69 5.12
CA SER A 145 -4.33 -19.87 5.97
C SER A 145 -4.88 -21.11 5.25
N VAL A 146 -4.30 -22.28 5.51
CA VAL A 146 -4.84 -23.58 5.05
C VAL A 146 -6.07 -24.02 5.84
N VAL A 147 -6.33 -23.40 6.99
CA VAL A 147 -7.42 -23.81 7.92
C VAL A 147 -8.80 -23.33 7.46
N GLY A 148 -8.88 -22.23 6.71
CA GLY A 148 -10.14 -21.66 6.25
C GLY A 148 -9.94 -20.64 5.15
N THR A 149 -10.92 -20.49 4.26
CA THR A 149 -10.83 -19.55 3.15
C THR A 149 -10.99 -18.10 3.61
N ASP A 150 -11.67 -17.85 4.72
CA ASP A 150 -11.83 -16.55 5.36
C ASP A 150 -10.64 -16.18 6.26
N VAL A 151 -9.75 -17.13 6.55
CA VAL A 151 -8.62 -16.91 7.46
C VAL A 151 -7.39 -16.46 6.69
N ILE A 152 -6.85 -15.32 7.09
CA ILE A 152 -5.56 -14.78 6.62
C ILE A 152 -4.59 -14.67 7.79
N TYR A 153 -3.33 -14.49 7.46
CA TYR A 153 -2.30 -14.26 8.44
C TYR A 153 -1.37 -13.13 8.01
N TRP A 154 -0.86 -12.38 8.99
CA TRP A 154 0.16 -11.36 8.82
C TRP A 154 1.50 -11.90 9.34
N LYS A 155 2.53 -11.77 8.51
CA LYS A 155 3.89 -12.19 8.84
C LYS A 155 4.90 -11.12 8.42
N GLN A 156 5.78 -10.75 9.33
CA GLN A 156 6.97 -9.97 9.03
C GLN A 156 7.99 -10.86 8.31
N VAL A 157 8.45 -10.41 7.15
CA VAL A 157 9.48 -11.08 6.36
C VAL A 157 10.79 -10.29 6.33
N LYS A 158 10.76 -9.04 6.81
CA LYS A 158 11.92 -8.20 7.11
C LYS A 158 11.59 -7.27 8.28
N ALA A 159 12.33 -7.37 9.36
CA ALA A 159 12.27 -6.40 10.45
C ALA A 159 13.06 -5.12 10.11
N SER A 160 12.71 -4.01 10.77
CA SER A 160 13.50 -2.78 10.66
C SER A 160 14.92 -2.98 11.21
N ARG A 161 15.88 -2.16 10.80
CA ARG A 161 17.28 -2.31 11.23
C ARG A 161 17.48 -2.26 12.75
N SER A 162 16.59 -1.58 13.46
CA SER A 162 16.61 -1.42 14.92
C SER A 162 15.48 -2.17 15.63
N GLY A 163 14.69 -2.96 14.91
CA GLY A 163 13.51 -3.65 15.44
C GLY A 163 13.67 -5.15 15.37
N GLU A 164 13.05 -5.85 16.30
CA GLU A 164 13.00 -7.30 16.33
C GLU A 164 11.86 -7.83 15.45
N PHE A 165 11.97 -9.10 15.05
CA PHE A 165 10.83 -9.82 14.51
C PHE A 165 9.86 -10.10 15.65
N VAL A 166 8.70 -9.43 15.63
CA VAL A 166 7.60 -9.70 16.55
C VAL A 166 6.67 -10.75 15.96
N TYR A 167 6.42 -10.68 14.65
CA TYR A 167 5.51 -11.58 13.95
C TYR A 167 6.25 -12.40 12.88
N ASP A 168 6.87 -13.51 13.24
CA ASP A 168 7.69 -14.34 12.36
C ASP A 168 7.03 -15.67 11.97
N ALA A 169 7.80 -16.75 11.79
CA ALA A 169 7.26 -18.07 11.48
C ALA A 169 6.64 -18.77 12.69
N ASP A 170 7.07 -18.42 13.90
CA ASP A 170 6.67 -19.05 15.15
C ASP A 170 5.59 -18.22 15.88
N ASN A 171 5.54 -16.91 15.61
CA ASN A 171 4.49 -16.02 16.13
C ASN A 171 3.76 -15.30 14.98
N ILE A 172 2.66 -15.87 14.48
CA ILE A 172 1.91 -15.31 13.35
C ILE A 172 0.63 -14.63 13.85
N LEU A 173 0.35 -13.42 13.36
CA LEU A 173 -0.94 -12.75 13.61
C LEU A 173 -2.01 -13.31 12.66
N VAL A 174 -2.98 -14.05 13.21
CA VAL A 174 -4.11 -14.61 12.45
C VAL A 174 -5.29 -13.66 12.48
N MET A 175 -5.95 -13.48 11.33
CA MET A 175 -7.09 -12.58 11.16
C MET A 175 -8.17 -13.24 10.29
N HIS A 176 -9.42 -12.80 10.47
CA HIS A 176 -10.54 -13.22 9.62
C HIS A 176 -10.93 -12.10 8.66
N ARG A 177 -11.19 -12.47 7.41
CA ARG A 177 -11.70 -11.54 6.39
C ARG A 177 -13.17 -11.25 6.66
N GLY A 178 -13.44 -10.11 7.29
CA GLY A 178 -14.78 -9.55 7.39
C GLY A 178 -15.11 -8.62 6.21
N ARG A 179 -16.41 -8.42 5.97
CA ARG A 179 -16.88 -7.20 5.28
C ARG A 179 -16.98 -6.07 6.29
N VAL A 180 -16.80 -4.84 5.84
CA VAL A 180 -17.05 -3.65 6.68
C VAL A 180 -18.51 -3.73 7.11
N THR A 181 -18.73 -3.94 8.42
CA THR A 181 -20.03 -3.92 9.06
C THR A 181 -19.98 -2.77 10.04
N ILE A 182 -20.80 -1.74 9.85
CA ILE A 182 -20.78 -0.58 10.75
C ILE A 182 -21.61 -0.94 11.97
N LEU A 183 -20.93 -1.38 13.03
CA LEU A 183 -21.59 -1.61 14.32
C LEU A 183 -22.06 -0.25 14.88
N PRO A 184 -23.32 -0.12 15.33
CA PRO A 184 -23.78 1.10 15.96
C PRO A 184 -22.89 1.41 17.16
N ARG A 185 -22.36 2.64 17.24
CA ARG A 185 -21.62 3.11 18.40
C ARG A 185 -22.53 2.97 19.63
N LEU A 186 -22.23 2.01 20.50
CA LEU A 186 -22.79 1.98 21.85
C LEU A 186 -22.39 3.31 22.51
N HIS A 187 -23.38 4.17 22.73
CA HIS A 187 -23.21 5.34 23.55
C HIS A 187 -23.05 4.82 24.99
N VAL A 188 -21.87 5.01 25.58
CA VAL A 188 -21.64 4.82 27.01
C VAL A 188 -21.91 6.14 27.71
#